data_AF-A0A4Q5H471-F1
#
_entry.id   AF-A0A4Q5H471-F1
#
_cell.length_a   1.000
_cell.length_b   1.000
_cell.length_c   1.000
_cell.angle_alpha   90.00
_cell.angle_beta   90.00
_cell.angle_gamma   90.00
#
_symmetry.space_group_name_H-M   'P 1'
#
loop_
_entity.id
_entity.type
_entity.pdbx_description
1 polymer ?
#
loop_
_entity_poly.entity_id
_entity_poly.type
_entity_poly.pdbx_seq_one_letter_code
_entity_poly.pdbx_strand_id
1 'polypeptide(L)'
;MKKRYNFISRLINKITLNSQSNNDSFSYYGHWVELQSGTVDYMSVTIYNTSDRYSGTLVEFQFDFWTMELCFDAVSCDEVYDTVVKAFKGVYYNRRIRVIE
;
A
#
# COMPACT_ATOMS: atom_id res chain seq x y z
N MET A 1 4.71 -14.31 -10.10
CA MET A 1 5.24 -13.01 -9.65
C MET A 1 6.74 -13.03 -9.83
N LYS A 2 7.29 -12.10 -10.62
CA LYS A 2 8.74 -11.89 -10.60
C LYS A 2 9.11 -11.43 -9.19
N LYS A 3 10.26 -11.87 -8.68
CA LYS A 3 10.69 -11.63 -7.29
C LYS A 3 10.79 -10.14 -6.90
N ARG A 4 10.81 -9.23 -7.89
CA ARG A 4 11.12 -7.80 -7.75
C ARG A 4 10.20 -7.05 -6.78
N TYR A 5 8.88 -7.29 -6.81
CA TYR A 5 7.90 -6.55 -6.00
C TYR A 5 7.29 -7.36 -4.85
N ASN A 6 7.85 -8.53 -4.53
CA ASN A 6 7.37 -9.37 -3.42
C ASN A 6 7.40 -8.64 -2.07
N PHE A 7 8.24 -7.62 -1.91
CA PHE A 7 8.28 -6.80 -0.69
C PHE A 7 6.95 -6.06 -0.48
N ILE A 8 6.25 -5.65 -1.54
CA ILE A 8 4.97 -4.95 -1.45
C ILE A 8 3.95 -5.83 -0.75
N SER A 9 3.83 -7.11 -1.12
CA SER A 9 2.91 -8.01 -0.42
C SER A 9 3.24 -8.16 1.07
N ARG A 10 4.52 -8.14 1.46
CA ARG A 10 4.93 -8.17 2.87
C ARG A 10 4.64 -6.85 3.57
N LEU A 11 4.83 -5.73 2.88
CA LEU A 11 4.51 -4.40 3.38
C LEU A 11 3.02 -4.26 3.63
N ILE A 12 2.16 -4.64 2.68
CA ILE A 12 0.70 -4.60 2.86
C ILE A 12 0.29 -5.41 4.09
N ASN A 13 0.82 -6.63 4.24
CA ASN A 13 0.56 -7.42 5.45
C ASN A 13 1.03 -6.72 6.75
N LYS A 14 2.14 -5.97 6.73
CA LYS A 14 2.61 -5.20 7.88
C LYS A 14 1.66 -4.05 8.20
N ILE A 15 1.29 -3.27 7.18
CA ILE A 15 0.56 -2.01 7.40
C ILE A 15 -0.93 -2.20 7.68
N THR A 16 -1.47 -3.39 7.43
CA THR A 16 -2.85 -3.76 7.78
C THR A 16 -2.97 -4.41 9.16
N LEU A 17 -1.89 -4.54 9.94
CA LEU A 17 -1.94 -5.03 11.31
C LEU A 17 -2.51 -3.93 12.24
N ASN A 18 -3.37 -4.32 13.18
CA ASN A 18 -3.93 -3.41 14.18
C ASN A 18 -2.88 -2.68 15.04
N SER A 19 -1.65 -3.20 15.10
CA SER A 19 -0.54 -2.59 15.83
C SER A 19 0.21 -1.52 15.04
N GLN A 20 0.03 -1.44 13.72
CA GLN A 20 0.67 -0.42 12.90
C GLN A 20 -0.08 0.90 13.03
N SER A 21 0.66 2.00 13.22
CA SER A 21 0.07 3.35 13.14
C SER A 21 -0.26 3.69 11.69
N ASN A 22 -1.47 4.21 11.46
CA ASN A 22 -1.89 4.76 10.17
C ASN A 22 -1.20 6.11 9.84
N ASN A 23 -0.47 6.69 10.80
CA ASN A 23 0.36 7.88 10.63
C ASN A 23 1.80 7.50 11.02
N ASP A 24 2.62 7.15 10.03
CA ASP A 24 3.98 6.68 10.24
C ASP A 24 4.82 6.91 8.98
N SER A 25 6.14 6.91 9.12
CA SER A 25 7.05 6.91 7.99
C SER A 25 8.29 6.11 8.29
N PHE A 26 8.66 5.21 7.39
CA PHE A 26 9.78 4.30 7.62
C PHE A 26 10.40 3.80 6.31
N SER A 27 11.66 3.39 6.40
CA SER A 27 12.32 2.64 5.33
C SER A 27 11.95 1.16 5.39
N TYR A 28 11.62 0.57 4.24
CA TYR A 28 11.28 -0.84 4.10
C TYR A 28 11.86 -1.42 2.81
N TYR A 29 12.75 -2.40 2.92
CA TYR A 29 13.40 -3.05 1.76
C TYR A 29 14.05 -2.06 0.76
N GLY A 30 14.58 -0.94 1.24
CA GLY A 30 15.20 0.09 0.39
C GLY A 30 14.23 1.11 -0.20
N HIS A 31 12.96 1.08 0.21
CA HIS A 31 11.94 2.06 -0.17
C HIS A 31 11.51 2.88 1.05
N TRP A 32 11.37 4.19 0.89
CA TRP A 32 10.70 5.03 1.87
C TRP A 32 9.19 4.82 1.73
N VAL A 33 8.51 4.68 2.87
CA VAL A 33 7.07 4.45 2.95
C VAL A 33 6.47 5.50 3.87
N GLU A 34 5.38 6.12 3.43
CA GLU A 34 4.59 7.05 4.23
C GLU A 34 3.17 6.55 4.35
N LEU A 35 2.69 6.51 5.59
CA LEU A 35 1.32 6.23 5.95
C LEU A 35 0.74 7.52 6.53
N GLN A 36 -0.37 7.96 5.98
CA GLN A 36 -1.08 9.14 6.47
C GLN A 36 -2.56 8.85 6.61
N SER A 37 -3.15 9.32 7.70
CA SER A 37 -4.58 9.26 7.86
C SER A 37 -5.15 10.36 8.75
N GLY A 38 -6.30 10.88 8.36
CA GLY A 38 -7.15 11.73 9.20
C GLY A 38 -8.13 10.96 10.09
N THR A 39 -8.32 9.65 9.88
CA THR A 39 -9.29 8.82 10.61
C THR A 39 -8.75 7.41 10.91
N VAL A 40 -9.45 6.64 11.73
CA VAL A 40 -9.02 5.26 12.06
C VAL A 40 -9.37 4.25 10.94
N ASP A 41 -10.39 4.56 10.14
CA ASP A 41 -10.96 3.66 9.12
C ASP A 41 -10.39 3.90 7.71
N TYR A 42 -9.38 4.75 7.58
CA TYR A 42 -8.77 5.10 6.30
C TYR A 42 -7.24 5.18 6.42
N MET A 43 -6.53 4.99 5.31
CA MET A 43 -5.10 5.29 5.20
C MET A 43 -4.70 5.59 3.75
N SER A 44 -3.93 6.66 3.56
CA SER A 44 -3.14 6.90 2.34
C SER A 44 -1.74 6.34 2.52
N VAL A 45 -1.22 5.72 1.48
CA VAL A 45 0.09 5.06 1.44
C VAL A 45 0.86 5.54 0.23
N THR A 46 2.04 6.10 0.48
CA THR A 46 3.02 6.40 -0.57
C THR A 46 4.23 5.50 -0.41
N ILE A 47 4.63 4.81 -1.48
CA ILE A 47 5.88 4.05 -1.56
C ILE A 47 6.77 4.75 -2.59
N TYR A 48 7.96 5.16 -2.19
CA TYR A 48 8.93 5.82 -3.07
C TYR A 48 9.87 4.83 -3.76
N ASN A 49 10.48 5.24 -4.86
CA ASN A 49 11.40 4.40 -5.63
C ASN A 49 12.67 4.00 -4.86
N THR A 50 13.10 4.83 -3.91
CA THR A 50 14.30 4.64 -3.08
C THR A 50 13.97 4.90 -1.61
N SER A 51 14.97 4.84 -0.74
CA SER A 51 14.87 5.11 0.70
C SER A 51 14.71 6.59 1.06
N ASP A 52 14.35 7.44 0.09
CA ASP A 52 14.08 8.87 0.25
C ASP A 52 12.87 9.30 -0.61
N ARG A 53 12.38 10.52 -0.36
CA ARG A 53 11.20 11.08 -1.03
C ARG A 53 11.51 11.71 -2.40
N TYR A 54 12.78 11.87 -2.75
CA TYR A 54 13.21 12.72 -3.87
C TYR A 54 13.37 11.97 -5.19
N SER A 55 13.46 10.64 -5.14
CA SER A 55 13.64 9.78 -6.32
C SER A 55 12.31 9.39 -7.01
N GLY A 56 11.22 10.05 -6.63
CA GLY A 56 9.88 9.82 -7.18
C GLY A 56 9.12 8.66 -6.55
N THR A 57 7.84 8.58 -6.88
CA THR A 57 6.88 7.63 -6.32
C THR A 57 6.85 6.33 -7.13
N LEU A 58 6.88 5.19 -6.44
CA LEU A 58 6.67 3.87 -7.02
C LEU A 58 5.17 3.58 -7.15
N VAL A 59 4.41 3.85 -6.09
CA VAL A 59 2.95 3.75 -6.04
C VAL A 59 2.42 4.61 -4.89
N GLU A 60 1.27 5.23 -5.13
CA GLU A 60 0.48 5.97 -4.17
C GLU A 60 -0.97 5.48 -4.26
N PHE A 61 -1.53 5.08 -3.12
CA PHE A 61 -2.88 4.53 -3.05
C PHE A 61 -3.50 4.79 -1.69
N GLN A 62 -4.82 4.67 -1.66
CA GLN A 62 -5.65 4.89 -0.49
C GLN A 62 -6.46 3.63 -0.22
N PHE A 63 -6.62 3.29 1.05
CA PHE A 63 -7.44 2.15 1.46
C PHE A 63 -8.42 2.56 2.57
N ASP A 64 -9.70 2.30 2.33
CA ASP A 64 -10.78 2.45 3.29
C ASP A 64 -11.07 1.09 3.95
N PHE A 65 -10.70 0.99 5.24
CA PHE A 65 -10.89 -0.20 6.07
C PHE A 65 -12.35 -0.48 6.41
N TRP A 66 -13.26 0.47 6.18
CA TRP A 66 -14.69 0.29 6.38
C TRP A 66 -15.37 -0.22 5.10
N THR A 67 -15.22 0.49 3.99
CA THR A 67 -15.87 0.18 2.70
C THR A 67 -15.14 -0.88 1.87
N MET A 68 -13.93 -1.27 2.29
CA MET A 68 -13.02 -2.18 1.57
C MET A 68 -12.64 -1.65 0.17
N GLU A 69 -12.55 -0.33 0.02
CA GLU A 69 -12.21 0.33 -1.23
C GLU A 69 -10.71 0.63 -1.30
N LEU A 70 -10.12 0.31 -2.44
CA LEU A 70 -8.73 0.58 -2.78
C LEU A 70 -8.72 1.52 -3.99
N CYS A 71 -8.17 2.72 -3.82
CA CYS A 71 -8.06 3.76 -4.85
C CYS A 71 -6.59 4.05 -5.12
N PHE A 72 -6.19 4.21 -6.38
CA PHE A 72 -4.80 4.51 -6.75
C PHE A 72 -4.69 5.95 -7.24
N ASP A 73 -3.81 6.73 -6.61
CA ASP A 73 -3.51 8.10 -7.02
C ASP A 73 -2.37 8.10 -8.06
N ALA A 74 -1.39 7.19 -7.92
CA ALA A 74 -0.31 7.02 -8.86
C ALA A 74 0.23 5.59 -8.85
N VAL A 75 0.62 5.06 -10.02
CA VAL A 75 1.29 3.76 -10.11
C VAL A 75 2.30 3.74 -11.25
N SER A 76 3.51 3.24 -10.95
CA SER A 76 4.61 3.22 -11.91
C SER A 76 4.46 2.19 -13.03
N CYS A 77 3.80 1.05 -12.77
CA CYS A 77 3.47 0.05 -13.78
C CYS A 77 2.42 -0.98 -13.31
N ASP A 78 1.82 -1.69 -14.26
CA ASP A 78 0.79 -2.72 -14.03
C ASP A 78 1.23 -3.82 -13.05
N GLU A 79 2.52 -4.19 -13.05
CA GLU A 79 3.02 -5.23 -12.14
C GLU A 79 2.95 -4.79 -10.67
N VAL A 80 3.17 -3.50 -10.39
CA VAL A 80 3.04 -2.93 -9.05
C VAL A 80 1.57 -2.86 -8.65
N TYR A 81 0.71 -2.37 -9.56
CA TYR A 81 -0.74 -2.35 -9.38
C TYR A 81 -1.29 -3.73 -9.01
N ASP A 82 -1.03 -4.73 -9.84
CA ASP A 82 -1.49 -6.12 -9.63
C ASP A 82 -1.00 -6.69 -8.31
N THR A 83 0.24 -6.36 -7.92
CA THR A 83 0.83 -6.83 -6.67
C THR A 83 0.12 -6.25 -5.45
N VAL A 84 -0.20 -4.95 -5.46
CA VAL A 84 -0.96 -4.29 -4.38
C VAL A 84 -2.37 -4.87 -4.29
N VAL A 85 -3.09 -4.93 -5.40
CA VAL A 85 -4.46 -5.48 -5.46
C VAL A 85 -4.49 -6.92 -4.95
N LYS A 86 -3.56 -7.76 -5.40
CA LYS A 86 -3.45 -9.15 -4.95
C LYS A 86 -3.12 -9.24 -3.47
N ALA A 87 -2.28 -8.36 -2.94
CA ALA A 87 -1.93 -8.35 -1.53
C ALA A 87 -3.14 -8.02 -0.64
N PHE A 88 -3.91 -6.97 -0.96
CA PHE A 88 -5.13 -6.62 -0.22
C PHE A 88 -6.19 -7.71 -0.30
N LYS A 89 -6.41 -8.30 -1.48
CA LYS A 89 -7.31 -9.47 -1.63
C LYS A 89 -6.83 -10.68 -0.81
N GLY A 90 -5.54 -10.83 -0.59
CA GLY A 90 -4.98 -11.88 0.28
C GLY A 90 -5.23 -11.61 1.76
N VAL A 91 -4.96 -10.38 2.23
CA VAL A 91 -5.20 -9.97 3.63
C VAL A 91 -6.68 -10.11 3.98
N TYR A 92 -7.55 -9.62 3.11
CA TYR A 92 -9.00 -9.57 3.33
C TYR A 92 -9.74 -10.63 2.51
N TYR A 93 -9.20 -11.84 2.39
CA TYR A 93 -9.73 -12.90 1.51
C TYR A 93 -11.22 -13.24 1.70
N ASN A 94 -11.76 -13.04 2.91
CA ASN A 94 -13.18 -13.25 3.22
C ASN A 94 -14.08 -12.04 2.92
N ARG A 95 -13.50 -10.90 2.52
CA ARG A 95 -14.21 -9.65 2.23
C ARG A 95 -14.02 -9.28 0.76
N ARG A 96 -15.03 -8.65 0.19
CA ARG A 96 -14.96 -8.18 -1.20
C ARG A 96 -14.22 -6.85 -1.24
N ILE A 97 -12.93 -6.89 -1.59
CA ILE A 97 -12.17 -5.68 -1.95
C ILE A 97 -12.72 -5.12 -3.26
N ARG A 98 -12.99 -3.81 -3.29
CA ARG A 98 -13.36 -3.05 -4.48
C ARG A 98 -12.20 -2.15 -4.87
N VAL A 99 -11.74 -2.26 -6.11
CA VAL A 99 -10.78 -1.29 -6.67
C VAL A 99 -11.60 -0.26 -7.41
N ILE A 100 -11.41 1.01 -7.08
CA ILE A 100 -12.16 2.14 -7.63
C ILE A 100 -11.22 3.06 -8.40
N GLU A 101 -11.77 3.74 -9.40
CA GLU A 101 -11.08 4.71 -10.28
C GLU A 101 -11.37 6.14 -9.86
#